data_AF-A0A915N0L6-F1
#
_entry.id   AF-A0A915N0L6-F1
#
_cell.length_a   1.000
_cell.length_b   1.000
_cell.length_c   1.000
_cell.angle_alpha   90.00
_cell.angle_beta   90.00
_cell.angle_gamma   90.00
#
_symmetry.space_group_name_H-M   'P 1'
#
loop_
_entity.id
_entity.type
_entity.pdbx_description
1 polymer ?
#
loop_
_entity_poly.entity_id
_entity_poly.type
_entity_poly.pdbx_seq_one_letter_code
_entity_poly.pdbx_strand_id
1 'polypeptide(L)'
;MSFHELKEFTEILRSLGFPRLVSNENFRFPNFPLMAEILEWTVKKFEPNIRLPKQMGSEQERVLFVKSVVLSLLQKAHVKLNPKNVYQRQELRQTVSTAGELPKIGANLYQLLRDEGFSKSFRPPYMDEYENLEKELKDRYNVYVTLFRNLHYLKQQLNNAKQAEREQAVNAEKNMRVAVERMRIESEQSALEIAGIKSDSGNFKSFDGENTSRSNGVFN
;
A
#
# COMPACT_ATOMS: atom_id res chain seq x y z
N MET A 1 13.02 -0.70 -11.88
CA MET A 1 11.76 0.03 -12.14
C MET A 1 10.62 -0.72 -11.49
N SER A 2 9.72 -0.02 -10.83
CA SER A 2 8.48 -0.62 -10.34
C SER A 2 7.51 -0.86 -11.50
N PHE A 3 6.56 -1.77 -11.31
CA PHE A 3 5.49 -2.03 -12.28
C PHE A 3 4.68 -0.76 -12.59
N HIS A 4 4.52 0.12 -11.60
CA HIS A 4 3.80 1.38 -11.75
C HIS A 4 4.55 2.36 -12.67
N GLU A 5 5.85 2.56 -12.44
CA GLU A 5 6.71 3.43 -13.28
C GLU A 5 6.73 2.97 -14.74
N LEU A 6 6.75 1.65 -14.96
CA LEU A 6 6.77 1.09 -16.31
C LEU A 6 5.44 1.34 -17.04
N LYS A 7 4.32 1.14 -16.33
CA LYS A 7 2.99 1.42 -16.86
C LYS A 7 2.86 2.90 -17.21
N GLU A 8 3.23 3.79 -16.30
CA GLU A 8 3.21 5.24 -16.51
C GLU A 8 4.04 5.64 -17.74
N PHE A 9 5.26 5.11 -17.87
CA PHE A 9 6.10 5.35 -19.04
C PHE A 9 5.46 4.89 -20.36
N THR A 10 4.85 3.70 -20.38
CA THR A 10 4.17 3.20 -21.59
C THR A 10 2.94 4.03 -21.97
N GLU A 11 2.21 4.56 -20.99
CA GLU A 11 1.08 5.47 -21.23
C GLU A 11 1.57 6.81 -21.78
N ILE A 12 2.66 7.37 -21.23
CA ILE A 12 3.28 8.61 -21.71
C ILE A 12 3.70 8.47 -23.17
N LEU A 13 4.40 7.38 -23.53
CA LEU A 13 4.80 7.14 -24.92
C LEU A 13 3.60 7.09 -25.87
N ARG A 14 2.52 6.42 -25.45
CA ARG A 14 1.28 6.36 -26.23
C ARG A 14 0.64 7.73 -26.40
N SER A 15 0.57 8.52 -25.32
CA SER A 15 -0.03 9.85 -25.33
C SER A 15 0.71 10.85 -26.23
N LEU A 16 2.04 10.70 -26.32
CA LEU A 16 2.90 11.53 -27.17
C LEU A 16 2.94 11.06 -28.63
N GLY A 17 2.21 9.99 -28.97
CA GLY A 17 2.10 9.47 -30.32
C GLY A 17 3.32 8.65 -30.77
N PHE A 18 3.98 7.92 -29.86
CA PHE A 18 5.01 6.97 -30.25
C PHE A 18 4.38 5.90 -31.18
N PRO A 19 4.94 5.68 -32.39
CA PRO A 19 4.26 4.90 -33.44
C PRO A 19 4.17 3.40 -33.16
N ARG A 20 5.04 2.87 -32.29
CA ARG A 20 5.09 1.45 -31.96
C ARG A 20 4.36 1.18 -30.65
N LEU A 21 3.59 0.08 -30.60
CA LEU A 21 2.98 -0.37 -29.35
C LEU A 21 4.06 -0.88 -28.38
N VAL A 22 4.10 -0.28 -27.20
CA VAL A 22 5.00 -0.65 -26.11
C VAL A 22 4.17 -1.17 -24.95
N SER A 23 4.48 -2.39 -24.50
CA SER A 23 3.86 -3.02 -23.33
C SER A 23 4.88 -3.25 -22.23
N ASN A 24 4.38 -3.51 -21.01
CA ASN A 24 5.22 -3.88 -19.88
C ASN A 24 6.04 -5.15 -20.13
N GLU A 25 5.57 -6.05 -20.99
CA GLU A 25 6.27 -7.30 -21.28
C GLU A 25 7.57 -7.06 -22.07
N ASN A 26 7.62 -6.00 -22.87
CA ASN A 26 8.80 -5.66 -23.67
C ASN A 26 10.04 -5.33 -22.81
N PHE A 27 9.85 -5.05 -21.52
CA PHE A 27 10.90 -4.71 -20.57
C PHE A 27 11.12 -5.77 -19.48
N ARG A 28 10.46 -6.95 -19.58
CA ARG A 28 10.76 -8.08 -18.68
C ARG A 28 12.19 -8.59 -18.83
N PHE A 29 12.74 -8.46 -20.03
CA PHE A 29 14.13 -8.78 -20.38
C PHE A 29 14.81 -7.54 -20.98
N PRO A 30 16.15 -7.43 -20.89
CA PRO A 30 16.89 -6.36 -21.56
C PRO A 30 16.57 -6.31 -23.05
N ASN A 31 16.03 -5.18 -23.50
CA ASN A 31 15.56 -4.97 -24.88
C ASN A 31 16.12 -3.66 -25.44
N PHE A 32 17.44 -3.61 -25.62
CA PHE A 32 18.12 -2.41 -26.09
C PHE A 32 17.58 -1.86 -27.42
N PRO A 33 17.23 -2.70 -28.43
CA PRO A 33 16.68 -2.20 -29.69
C PRO A 33 15.43 -1.33 -29.50
N LEU A 34 14.51 -1.74 -28.63
CA LEU A 34 13.31 -0.94 -28.33
C LEU A 34 13.66 0.37 -27.61
N MET A 35 14.61 0.33 -26.66
CA MET A 35 15.03 1.54 -25.98
C MET A 35 15.75 2.51 -26.90
N ALA A 36 16.58 2.01 -27.83
CA ALA A 36 17.22 2.82 -28.84
C ALA A 36 16.19 3.52 -29.74
N GLU A 37 15.16 2.78 -30.17
CA GLU A 37 14.05 3.34 -30.94
C GLU A 37 13.29 4.44 -30.18
N ILE A 38 12.99 4.22 -28.89
CA ILE A 38 12.32 5.22 -28.04
C ILE A 38 13.21 6.46 -27.84
N LEU A 39 14.49 6.27 -27.55
CA LEU A 39 15.47 7.35 -27.34
C LEU A 39 15.68 8.17 -28.60
N GLU A 40 15.84 7.51 -29.75
CA GLU A 40 15.96 8.15 -31.06
C GLU A 40 14.69 8.96 -31.39
N TRP A 41 13.51 8.37 -31.18
CA TRP A 41 12.25 9.06 -31.41
C TRP A 41 12.10 10.28 -30.52
N THR A 42 12.45 10.15 -29.24
CA THR A 42 12.36 11.24 -28.26
C THR A 42 13.28 12.39 -28.64
N VAL A 43 14.55 12.09 -28.95
CA VAL A 43 15.51 13.16 -29.27
C VAL A 43 15.20 13.85 -30.59
N LYS A 44 14.62 13.15 -31.58
CA LYS A 44 14.14 13.75 -32.84
C LYS A 44 13.02 14.77 -32.66
N LYS A 45 12.27 14.73 -31.54
CA LYS A 45 11.29 15.77 -31.21
C LYS A 45 11.94 17.11 -30.88
N PHE A 46 13.17 17.10 -30.38
CA PHE A 46 13.94 18.30 -30.02
C PHE A 46 14.98 18.65 -31.08
N GLU A 47 15.54 17.65 -31.77
CA GLU A 47 16.50 17.80 -32.86
C GLU A 47 16.13 16.92 -34.06
N PRO A 48 15.33 17.43 -35.03
CA PRO A 48 14.90 16.64 -36.18
C PRO A 48 16.06 16.11 -37.05
N ASN A 49 17.17 16.85 -37.10
CA ASN A 49 18.33 16.56 -37.96
C ASN A 49 19.49 15.86 -37.23
N ILE A 50 19.26 15.34 -36.03
CA ILE A 50 20.29 14.67 -35.23
C ILE A 50 20.90 13.47 -35.97
N ARG A 51 22.23 13.40 -35.97
CA ARG A 51 22.99 12.28 -36.55
C ARG A 51 23.37 11.30 -35.45
N LEU A 52 22.55 10.29 -35.26
CA LEU A 52 22.82 9.21 -34.32
C LEU A 52 23.58 8.07 -35.00
N PRO A 53 24.47 7.34 -34.28
CA PRO A 53 25.03 6.09 -34.79
C PRO A 53 23.88 5.12 -35.11
N LYS A 54 24.03 4.30 -36.17
CA LYS A 54 22.99 3.36 -36.64
C LYS A 54 23.33 1.90 -36.37
N GLN A 55 24.57 1.59 -36.05
CA GLN A 55 25.06 0.25 -35.74
C GLN A 55 25.32 0.18 -34.23
N MET A 56 24.73 -0.83 -33.58
CA MET A 56 24.66 -1.00 -32.11
C MET A 56 24.98 -2.44 -31.69
N GLY A 57 25.83 -3.13 -32.46
CA GLY A 57 26.16 -4.53 -32.24
C GLY A 57 27.06 -4.71 -31.02
N SER A 58 27.97 -3.77 -30.78
CA SER A 58 28.88 -3.79 -29.63
C SER A 58 28.38 -2.96 -28.44
N GLU A 59 28.83 -3.31 -27.23
CA GLU A 59 28.53 -2.54 -26.01
C GLU A 59 29.01 -1.08 -26.13
N GLN A 60 30.19 -0.90 -26.72
CA GLN A 60 30.82 0.39 -26.93
C GLN A 60 29.97 1.28 -27.85
N GLU A 61 29.44 0.73 -28.94
CA GLU A 61 28.52 1.45 -29.84
C GLU A 61 27.24 1.89 -29.12
N ARG A 62 26.66 1.01 -28.30
CA ARG A 62 25.47 1.34 -27.51
C ARG A 62 25.73 2.46 -26.51
N VAL A 63 26.89 2.44 -25.84
CA VAL A 63 27.30 3.51 -24.93
C VAL A 63 27.49 4.83 -25.66
N LEU A 64 28.11 4.82 -26.84
CA LEU A 64 28.27 6.01 -27.67
C LEU A 64 26.92 6.58 -28.11
N PHE A 65 25.99 5.73 -28.51
CA PHE A 65 24.62 6.13 -28.82
C PHE A 65 23.94 6.81 -27.65
N VAL A 66 23.91 6.18 -26.48
CA VAL A 66 23.27 6.75 -25.29
C VAL A 66 23.90 8.09 -24.91
N LYS A 67 25.24 8.21 -24.99
CA LYS A 67 25.94 9.49 -24.75
C LYS A 67 25.51 10.56 -25.76
N SER A 68 25.39 10.23 -27.04
CA SER A 68 24.98 11.19 -28.08
C SER A 68 23.55 11.70 -27.87
N VAL A 69 22.62 10.80 -27.50
CA VAL A 69 21.24 11.17 -27.17
C VAL A 69 21.18 12.07 -25.95
N VAL A 70 21.84 11.68 -24.85
CA VAL A 70 21.83 12.45 -23.60
C VAL A 70 22.46 13.83 -23.78
N LEU A 71 23.56 13.92 -24.53
CA LEU A 71 24.19 15.21 -24.84
C LEU A 71 23.24 16.13 -25.61
N SER A 72 22.53 15.59 -26.59
CA SER A 72 21.60 16.37 -27.43
C SER A 72 20.38 16.83 -26.62
N LEU A 73 19.83 15.97 -25.77
CA LEU A 73 18.75 16.34 -24.83
C LEU A 73 19.20 17.40 -23.82
N LEU A 74 20.45 17.34 -23.34
CA LEU A 74 20.99 18.37 -22.47
C LEU A 74 21.15 19.71 -23.20
N GLN A 75 21.62 19.69 -24.45
CA GLN A 75 21.90 20.90 -25.23
C GLN A 75 20.64 21.60 -25.74
N LYS A 76 19.59 20.84 -26.10
CA LYS A 76 18.38 21.41 -26.74
C LYS A 76 17.12 21.36 -25.91
N ALA A 77 16.99 20.36 -25.05
CA ALA A 77 15.84 20.20 -24.18
C ALA A 77 16.17 20.62 -22.73
N HIS A 78 17.43 20.98 -22.44
CA HIS A 78 17.92 21.25 -21.09
C HIS A 78 17.66 20.13 -20.07
N VAL A 79 17.46 18.90 -20.56
CA VAL A 79 17.19 17.73 -19.71
C VAL A 79 18.51 17.11 -19.28
N LYS A 80 18.79 17.16 -17.98
CA LYS A 80 19.96 16.49 -17.38
C LYS A 80 19.66 15.01 -17.16
N LEU A 81 20.22 14.17 -18.03
CA LEU A 81 20.20 12.71 -17.87
C LEU A 81 21.62 12.20 -17.56
N ASN A 82 21.70 11.11 -16.80
CA ASN A 82 22.96 10.41 -16.58
C ASN A 82 23.10 9.25 -17.59
N PRO A 83 24.05 9.29 -18.55
CA PRO A 83 24.21 8.26 -19.57
C PRO A 83 24.45 6.86 -18.99
N LYS A 84 25.19 6.77 -17.88
CA LYS A 84 25.45 5.51 -17.18
C LYS A 84 24.15 4.93 -16.64
N ASN A 85 23.27 5.77 -16.09
CA ASN A 85 21.97 5.34 -15.58
C ASN A 85 21.04 4.91 -16.71
N VAL A 86 21.00 5.64 -17.83
CA VAL A 86 20.16 5.28 -18.99
C VAL A 86 20.57 3.92 -19.55
N TYR A 87 21.86 3.62 -19.59
CA TYR A 87 22.40 2.36 -20.09
C TYR A 87 22.32 1.20 -19.06
N GLN A 88 22.84 1.40 -17.84
CA GLN A 88 22.91 0.35 -16.81
C GLN A 88 21.54 -0.05 -16.26
N ARG A 89 20.54 0.85 -16.25
CA ARG A 89 19.18 0.49 -15.83
C ARG A 89 18.54 -0.55 -16.76
N GLN A 90 19.07 -0.71 -17.96
CA GLN A 90 18.61 -1.72 -18.90
C GLN A 90 19.50 -2.98 -18.91
N GLU A 91 20.81 -2.83 -18.70
CA GLU A 91 21.74 -3.97 -18.70
C GLU A 91 21.85 -4.70 -17.35
N LEU A 92 21.45 -4.09 -16.22
CA LEU A 92 21.62 -4.69 -14.89
C LEU A 92 20.30 -4.90 -14.15
N ARG A 93 19.67 -6.05 -14.42
CA ARG A 93 18.73 -6.67 -13.49
C ARG A 93 19.51 -7.38 -12.38
N GLN A 94 20.21 -6.64 -11.52
CA GLN A 94 20.57 -7.18 -10.21
C GLN A 94 20.82 -6.09 -9.15
N THR A 95 20.04 -6.24 -8.08
CA THR A 95 20.16 -5.71 -6.72
C THR A 95 19.30 -4.50 -6.34
N VAL A 96 18.53 -4.79 -5.30
CA VAL A 96 17.56 -4.01 -4.57
C VAL A 96 18.32 -2.91 -3.81
N SER A 97 18.36 -1.66 -4.30
CA SER A 97 18.79 -0.52 -3.47
C SER A 97 18.48 0.87 -4.06
N THR A 98 18.33 1.06 -5.37
CA THR A 98 18.35 2.42 -5.97
C THR A 98 16.99 2.87 -6.54
N ALA A 99 15.98 3.01 -5.68
CA ALA A 99 14.61 3.43 -6.04
C ALA A 99 14.31 4.94 -5.85
N GLY A 100 15.32 5.80 -5.74
CA GLY A 100 15.12 7.18 -5.23
C GLY A 100 15.03 8.31 -6.26
N GLU A 101 15.54 8.15 -7.48
CA GLU A 101 15.88 9.33 -8.31
C GLU A 101 15.09 9.51 -9.61
N LEU A 102 14.45 8.46 -10.15
CA LEU A 102 13.58 8.65 -11.32
C LEU A 102 12.23 9.32 -10.99
N PRO A 103 11.59 9.02 -9.84
CA PRO A 103 10.38 9.74 -9.42
C PRO A 103 10.61 11.23 -9.20
N LYS A 104 11.83 11.62 -8.76
CA LYS A 104 12.21 13.03 -8.59
C LYS A 104 12.34 13.75 -9.93
N ILE A 105 12.84 13.06 -10.96
CA ILE A 105 12.92 13.62 -12.32
C ILE A 105 11.51 13.78 -12.91
N GLY A 106 10.62 12.81 -12.72
CA GLY A 106 9.22 12.90 -13.15
C GLY A 106 8.46 14.02 -12.45
N ALA A 107 8.59 14.13 -11.13
CA ALA A 107 7.97 15.19 -10.34
C ALA A 107 8.49 16.59 -10.69
N ASN A 108 9.81 16.73 -10.91
CA ASN A 108 10.41 18.00 -11.31
C ASN A 108 10.04 18.40 -12.74
N LEU A 109 9.93 17.45 -13.68
CA LEU A 109 9.46 17.72 -15.05
C LEU A 109 8.00 18.18 -15.04
N TYR A 110 7.13 17.56 -14.24
CA TYR A 110 5.73 17.95 -14.12
C TYR A 110 5.57 19.33 -13.47
N GLN A 111 6.40 19.66 -12.48
CA GLN A 111 6.43 21.00 -11.86
C GLN A 111 6.98 22.07 -12.81
N LEU A 112 8.04 21.78 -13.57
CA LEU A 112 8.56 22.68 -14.61
C LEU A 112 7.56 22.92 -15.76
N LEU A 113 6.84 21.87 -16.17
CA LEU A 113 5.77 21.95 -17.16
C LEU A 113 4.52 22.69 -16.66
N ARG A 114 4.35 22.79 -15.33
CA ARG A 114 3.29 23.55 -14.67
C ARG A 114 3.67 25.02 -14.48
N ASP A 115 4.93 25.31 -14.15
CA ASP A 115 5.43 26.66 -13.83
C ASP A 115 5.81 27.47 -15.08
N GLU A 116 6.31 26.84 -16.15
CA GLU A 116 6.43 27.50 -17.45
C GLU A 116 5.08 27.43 -18.19
N GLY A 117 4.38 28.55 -18.26
CA GLY A 117 3.05 28.70 -18.85
C GLY A 117 2.95 28.33 -20.33
N PHE A 118 3.05 27.03 -20.66
CA PHE A 118 2.57 26.44 -21.92
C PHE A 118 1.04 26.46 -21.92
N SER A 119 0.52 27.68 -22.05
CA SER A 119 -0.89 28.00 -22.10
C SER A 119 -1.56 27.28 -23.27
N LYS A 120 -2.45 26.32 -22.94
CA LYS A 120 -3.59 25.81 -23.73
C LYS A 120 -3.31 25.12 -25.06
N SER A 121 -2.14 25.23 -25.68
CA SER A 121 -1.87 24.69 -27.02
C SER A 121 -1.36 23.24 -27.04
N PHE A 122 -0.73 22.79 -25.96
CA PHE A 122 -0.20 21.42 -25.82
C PHE A 122 -0.86 20.63 -24.69
N ARG A 123 -1.85 21.20 -23.99
CA ARG A 123 -2.63 20.51 -22.97
C ARG A 123 -3.58 19.55 -23.69
N PRO A 124 -3.35 18.23 -23.63
CA PRO A 124 -4.25 17.31 -24.29
C PRO A 124 -5.66 17.43 -23.68
N PRO A 125 -6.74 17.35 -24.49
CA PRO A 125 -8.11 17.56 -24.02
C PRO A 125 -8.53 16.70 -22.82
N TYR A 126 -7.91 15.52 -22.67
CA TYR A 126 -8.17 14.57 -21.58
C TYR A 126 -7.47 14.90 -20.25
N MET A 127 -6.52 15.85 -20.21
CA MET A 127 -5.82 16.19 -18.95
C MET A 127 -6.75 16.90 -17.96
N ASP A 128 -7.70 17.70 -18.44
CA ASP A 128 -8.75 18.27 -17.61
C ASP A 128 -9.61 17.19 -16.93
N GLU A 129 -10.00 16.18 -17.70
CA GLU A 129 -10.77 15.04 -17.19
C GLU A 129 -9.95 14.22 -16.20
N TYR A 130 -8.66 14.01 -16.47
CA TYR A 130 -7.75 13.32 -15.55
C TYR A 130 -7.61 14.05 -14.21
N GLU A 131 -7.37 15.36 -14.22
CA GLU A 131 -7.24 16.17 -12.99
C GLU A 131 -8.55 16.18 -12.19
N ASN A 132 -9.69 16.22 -12.87
CA ASN A 132 -11.00 16.11 -12.23
C ASN A 132 -11.21 14.73 -11.61
N LEU A 133 -10.87 13.65 -12.33
CA LEU A 133 -10.97 12.28 -11.83
C LEU A 133 -10.01 12.02 -10.65
N GLU A 134 -8.79 12.56 -10.69
CA GLU A 134 -7.82 12.45 -9.61
C GLU A 134 -8.35 13.16 -8.34
N LYS A 135 -8.92 14.35 -8.51
CA LYS A 135 -9.55 15.10 -7.42
C LYS A 135 -10.73 14.34 -6.82
N GLU A 136 -11.64 13.84 -7.67
CA GLU A 136 -12.78 13.04 -7.22
C GLU A 136 -12.35 11.76 -6.50
N LEU A 137 -11.33 11.07 -7.01
CA LEU A 137 -10.77 9.88 -6.38
C LEU A 137 -10.23 10.19 -4.99
N LYS A 138 -9.51 11.30 -4.84
CA LYS A 138 -8.97 11.75 -3.56
C LYS A 138 -10.08 12.06 -2.56
N ASP A 139 -11.13 12.75 -2.99
CA ASP A 139 -12.28 13.07 -2.15
C ASP A 139 -13.04 11.81 -1.73
N ARG A 140 -13.29 10.89 -2.66
CA ARG A 140 -13.91 9.57 -2.37
C ARG A 140 -13.07 8.74 -1.42
N TYR A 141 -11.75 8.74 -1.58
CA TYR A 141 -10.84 8.00 -0.71
C TYR A 141 -10.86 8.54 0.73
N ASN A 142 -10.87 9.87 0.91
CA ASN A 142 -10.97 10.48 2.24
C ASN A 142 -12.26 10.08 2.97
N VAL A 143 -13.38 10.05 2.23
CA VAL A 143 -14.67 9.59 2.76
C VAL A 143 -14.61 8.10 3.11
N TYR A 144 -14.04 7.27 2.23
CA TYR A 144 -13.85 5.83 2.49
C TYR A 144 -13.02 5.58 3.75
N VAL A 145 -11.88 6.26 3.94
CA VAL A 145 -11.02 6.07 5.12
C VAL A 145 -11.77 6.42 6.40
N THR A 146 -12.58 7.49 6.37
CA THR A 146 -13.42 7.89 7.50
C THR A 146 -14.48 6.83 7.81
N LEU A 147 -15.21 6.37 6.79
CA LEU A 147 -16.20 5.30 6.92
C LEU A 147 -15.58 3.99 7.42
N PHE A 148 -14.40 3.64 6.92
CA PHE A 148 -13.68 2.44 7.33
C PHE A 148 -13.32 2.48 8.82
N ARG A 149 -12.78 3.61 9.29
CA ARG A 149 -12.48 3.83 10.72
C ARG A 149 -13.75 3.74 11.56
N ASN A 150 -14.82 4.41 11.15
CA ASN A 150 -16.10 4.39 11.85
C ASN A 150 -16.69 2.97 11.91
N LEU A 151 -16.66 2.23 10.80
CA LEU A 151 -17.14 0.85 10.74
C LEU A 151 -16.31 -0.07 11.63
N HIS A 152 -14.99 0.06 11.60
CA HIS A 152 -14.10 -0.72 12.45
C HIS A 152 -14.39 -0.48 13.93
N TYR A 153 -14.52 0.79 14.33
CA TYR A 153 -14.88 1.18 15.68
C TYR A 153 -16.23 0.60 16.13
N LEU A 154 -17.28 0.73 15.30
CA LEU A 154 -18.61 0.21 15.62
C LEU A 154 -18.63 -1.32 15.72
N LYS A 155 -17.91 -2.02 14.83
CA LYS A 155 -17.75 -3.47 14.92
C LYS A 155 -17.07 -3.89 16.23
N GLN A 156 -16.06 -3.15 16.65
CA GLN A 156 -15.37 -3.42 17.91
C GLN A 156 -16.29 -3.18 19.12
N GLN A 157 -17.02 -2.07 19.13
CA GLN A 157 -18.02 -1.78 20.18
C GLN A 157 -19.08 -2.88 20.28
N LEU A 158 -19.60 -3.35 19.14
CA LEU A 158 -20.58 -4.43 19.11
C LEU A 158 -20.02 -5.74 19.67
N ASN A 159 -18.78 -6.09 19.33
CA ASN A 159 -18.13 -7.28 19.85
C ASN A 159 -17.91 -7.19 21.36
N ASN A 160 -17.49 -6.02 21.86
CA ASN A 160 -17.32 -5.80 23.29
C ASN A 160 -18.65 -5.94 24.05
N ALA A 161 -19.73 -5.35 23.52
CA ALA A 161 -21.07 -5.47 24.12
C ALA A 161 -21.55 -6.92 24.17
N LYS A 162 -21.39 -7.67 23.07
CA LYS A 162 -21.75 -9.10 23.00
C LYS A 162 -20.94 -9.94 23.99
N GLN A 163 -19.67 -9.61 24.18
CA GLN A 163 -18.81 -10.31 25.13
C GLN A 163 -19.24 -10.00 26.57
N ALA A 164 -19.52 -8.74 26.89
CA ALA A 164 -20.00 -8.33 28.22
C ALA A 164 -21.34 -9.01 28.57
N GLU A 165 -22.28 -9.12 27.63
CA GLU A 165 -23.55 -9.83 27.83
C GLU A 165 -23.34 -11.32 28.13
N ARG A 166 -22.43 -11.98 27.40
CA ARG A 166 -22.08 -13.39 27.65
C ARG A 166 -21.45 -13.57 29.03
N GLU A 167 -20.55 -12.69 29.43
CA GLU A 167 -19.91 -12.73 30.74
C GLU A 167 -20.95 -12.51 31.86
N GLN A 168 -21.89 -11.58 31.68
CA GLN A 168 -23.00 -11.38 32.61
C GLN A 168 -23.91 -12.61 32.71
N ALA A 169 -24.24 -13.24 31.59
CA ALA A 169 -25.07 -14.45 31.58
C ALA A 169 -24.38 -15.62 32.32
N VAL A 170 -23.08 -15.83 32.07
CA VAL A 170 -22.30 -16.86 32.77
C VAL A 170 -22.21 -16.55 34.27
N ASN A 171 -21.98 -15.29 34.65
CA ASN A 171 -21.94 -14.88 36.06
C ASN A 171 -23.31 -15.02 36.74
N ALA A 172 -24.40 -14.68 36.05
CA ALA A 172 -25.76 -14.86 36.55
C ALA A 172 -26.09 -16.36 36.74
N GLU A 173 -25.70 -17.22 35.82
CA GLU A 173 -25.86 -18.67 35.95
C GLU A 173 -25.06 -19.21 37.15
N LYS A 174 -23.80 -18.78 37.32
CA LYS A 174 -22.96 -19.17 38.46
C LYS A 174 -23.59 -18.72 39.79
N ASN A 175 -24.06 -17.47 39.86
CA ASN A 175 -24.71 -16.94 41.05
C ASN A 175 -26.01 -17.68 41.35
N MET A 176 -26.81 -18.01 40.33
CA MET A 176 -28.04 -18.79 40.50
C MET A 176 -27.76 -20.21 40.98
N ARG A 177 -26.74 -20.89 40.44
CA ARG A 177 -26.30 -22.20 40.94
C ARG A 177 -25.90 -22.14 42.42
N VAL A 178 -25.11 -21.14 42.80
CA VAL A 178 -24.70 -20.94 44.21
C VAL A 178 -25.91 -20.67 45.11
N ALA A 179 -26.88 -19.86 44.66
CA ALA A 179 -28.09 -19.57 45.42
C ALA A 179 -28.98 -20.81 45.60
N VAL A 180 -29.15 -21.62 44.54
CA VAL A 180 -29.91 -22.89 44.61
C VAL A 180 -29.24 -23.86 45.58
N GLU A 181 -27.91 -24.01 45.50
CA GLU A 181 -27.17 -24.89 46.40
C GLU A 181 -27.25 -24.41 47.86
N ARG A 182 -27.19 -23.10 48.09
CA ARG A 182 -27.38 -22.51 49.42
C ARG A 182 -28.77 -22.79 49.98
N MET A 183 -29.84 -22.56 49.21
CA MET A 183 -31.21 -22.85 49.64
C MET A 183 -31.41 -24.34 49.95
N ARG A 184 -30.77 -25.21 49.18
CA ARG A 184 -30.79 -26.66 49.43
C ARG A 184 -30.19 -26.98 50.80
N ILE A 185 -28.98 -26.47 51.09
CA ILE A 185 -28.30 -26.69 52.38
C ILE A 185 -29.10 -26.10 53.54
N GLU A 186 -29.65 -24.89 53.39
CA GLU A 186 -30.49 -24.25 54.41
C GLU A 186 -31.78 -25.03 54.68
N SER A 187 -32.39 -25.62 53.63
CA SER A 187 -33.57 -26.49 53.78
C SER A 187 -33.25 -27.82 54.45
N GLU A 188 -32.09 -28.41 54.13
CA GLU A 188 -31.59 -29.63 54.76
C GLU A 188 -31.24 -29.36 56.25
N GLN A 189 -30.61 -28.22 56.56
CA GLN A 189 -30.31 -27.79 57.93
C GLN A 189 -31.56 -27.48 58.75
N SER A 190 -32.54 -26.76 58.18
CA SER A 190 -33.82 -26.46 58.86
C SER A 190 -34.64 -27.73 59.12
N ALA A 191 -34.60 -28.71 58.20
CA ALA A 191 -35.24 -30.02 58.40
C ALA A 191 -34.57 -30.83 59.51
N LEU A 192 -33.24 -30.73 59.65
CA LEU A 192 -32.48 -31.35 60.74
C LEU A 192 -32.76 -30.68 62.10
N GLU A 193 -32.95 -29.35 62.13
CA GLU A 193 -33.34 -28.60 63.34
C GLU A 193 -34.77 -28.94 63.80
N ILE A 194 -35.74 -29.07 62.87
CA ILE A 194 -37.13 -29.48 63.18
C ILE A 194 -37.17 -30.93 63.71
N ALA A 195 -36.28 -31.80 63.24
CA ALA A 195 -36.15 -33.18 63.72
C ALA A 195 -35.49 -33.31 65.11
N GLY A 196 -35.12 -32.20 65.77
CA GLY A 196 -34.65 -32.19 67.16
C GLY A 196 -33.24 -32.77 67.37
N ILE A 197 -32.42 -32.88 66.32
CA ILE A 197 -31.04 -33.34 66.43
C ILE A 197 -30.12 -32.11 66.48
N LYS A 198 -29.51 -31.82 67.64
CA LYS A 198 -28.47 -30.79 67.74
C LYS A 198 -27.33 -31.12 66.77
N SER A 199 -27.09 -30.24 65.79
CA SER A 199 -25.91 -30.33 64.94
C SER A 199 -24.68 -29.95 65.75
N ASP A 200 -23.79 -30.93 65.95
CA ASP A 200 -22.46 -30.69 66.49
C ASP A 200 -21.66 -29.83 65.50
N SER A 201 -21.01 -28.80 66.03
CA SER A 201 -20.26 -27.79 65.29
C SER A 201 -19.09 -28.42 64.52
N GLY A 202 -19.18 -28.43 63.18
CA GLY A 202 -18.17 -29.06 62.32
C GLY A 202 -17.83 -28.25 61.08
N ASN A 203 -17.10 -27.15 61.27
CA ASN A 203 -16.16 -26.53 60.34
C ASN A 203 -16.60 -26.41 58.86
N PHE A 204 -17.37 -25.36 58.54
CA PHE A 204 -17.64 -24.96 57.17
C PHE A 204 -16.36 -24.37 56.55
N LYS A 205 -15.58 -25.19 55.84
CA LYS A 205 -14.52 -24.66 54.97
C LYS A 205 -15.18 -23.80 53.90
N SER A 206 -14.90 -22.50 53.96
CA SER A 206 -15.11 -21.57 52.86
C SER A 206 -14.54 -22.18 51.58
N PHE A 207 -15.41 -22.40 50.60
CA PHE A 207 -14.99 -22.76 49.26
C PHE A 207 -14.44 -21.49 48.62
N ASP A 208 -13.17 -21.18 48.92
CA ASP A 208 -12.43 -20.13 48.24
C ASP A 208 -12.34 -20.53 46.77
N GLY A 209 -13.10 -19.81 45.94
CA GLY A 209 -12.99 -19.87 44.50
C GLY A 209 -11.64 -19.31 44.08
N GLU A 210 -10.62 -20.17 44.07
CA GLU A 210 -9.29 -19.84 43.58
C GLU A 210 -9.38 -19.27 42.16
N ASN A 211 -8.87 -18.05 42.10
CA ASN A 211 -8.71 -17.19 40.96
C ASN A 211 -7.67 -17.80 39.99
N THR A 212 -8.11 -18.54 38.98
CA THR A 212 -7.25 -18.91 37.85
C THR A 212 -7.27 -17.79 36.81
N SER A 213 -6.61 -16.69 37.14
CA SER A 213 -6.09 -15.76 36.14
C SER A 213 -5.03 -16.50 35.31
N ARG A 214 -5.44 -17.13 34.21
CA ARG A 214 -4.51 -17.61 33.18
C ARG A 214 -4.00 -16.42 32.40
N SER A 215 -2.69 -16.21 32.55
CA SER A 215 -1.82 -15.37 31.76
C SER A 215 -2.11 -15.46 30.26
N ASN A 216 -2.41 -14.33 29.62
CA ASN A 216 -2.16 -14.15 28.20
C ASN A 216 -0.96 -13.23 28.05
N GLY A 217 0.07 -13.77 27.41
CA GLY A 217 1.37 -13.17 27.22
C GLY A 217 1.31 -11.83 26.49
N VAL A 218 2.10 -10.91 27.03
CA VAL A 218 2.58 -9.72 26.34
C VAL A 218 3.55 -10.18 25.26
N PHE A 219 3.18 -9.98 24.00
CA PHE A 219 4.15 -9.91 22.91
C PHE A 219 4.52 -8.44 22.71
N ASN A 220 5.79 -8.12 22.99
CA ASN A 220 6.50 -7.00 22.38
C ASN A 220 7.15 -7.48 21.08
#